data_AF-X1A4A1-F1
#
_entry.id   AF-X1A4A1-F1
#
_cell.length_a   1.000
_cell.length_b   1.000
_cell.length_c   1.000
_cell.angle_alpha   90.00
_cell.angle_beta   90.00
_cell.angle_gamma   90.00
#
_symmetry.space_group_name_H-M   'P 1'
#
loop_
_entity.id
_entity.type
_entity.pdbx_description
1 polymer ?
#
loop_
_entity_poly.entity_id
_entity_poly.type
_entity_poly.pdbx_seq_one_letter_code
_entity_poly.pdbx_strand_id
1 'polypeptide(L)'
;MLKSFPKKKVLIFTDSRGQHKNTFKTKFIFPEKIKYVLNCHEIETDLMCCPFKWTTTLDFIECINRGFIDVQAYDVIILYTGIVEHSPRPKSNAINSVYNNPKNDMYDYHKLKGIYSKIINNKKETIDNLFNADAVLNHLSGNLDCLYENEQTINLLSFEMLENVIIPYLKTIDNLIYINSNRIVPGWKGNYYRR
;
A
#
# COMPACT_ATOMS: atom_id res chain seq x y z
N MET A 1 26.21 29.10 20.72
CA MET A 1 25.43 27.87 20.51
C MET A 1 24.87 27.90 19.10
N LEU A 2 25.28 26.96 18.23
CA LEU A 2 24.60 26.75 16.95
C LEU A 2 23.20 26.21 17.27
N LYS A 3 22.15 26.96 16.91
CA LYS A 3 20.78 26.46 16.95
C LYS A 3 20.68 25.34 15.92
N SER A 4 20.58 24.07 16.34
CA SER A 4 20.21 23.02 15.40
C SER A 4 18.76 23.23 15.02
N PHE A 5 18.50 23.49 13.74
CA PHE A 5 17.13 23.47 13.23
C PHE A 5 16.58 22.03 13.31
N PRO A 6 15.29 21.83 13.62
CA PRO A 6 14.70 20.51 13.59
C PRO A 6 14.88 19.92 12.20
N LYS A 7 15.45 18.71 12.14
CA LYS A 7 15.74 18.02 10.89
C LYS A 7 14.43 17.66 10.21
N LYS A 8 14.27 18.08 8.96
CA LYS A 8 13.09 17.74 8.15
C LYS A 8 12.99 16.23 7.97
N LYS A 9 11.79 15.68 7.99
CA LYS A 9 11.56 14.24 7.95
C LYS A 9 10.48 13.84 6.95
N VAL A 10 10.76 12.81 6.15
CA VAL A 10 9.88 12.30 5.08
C VAL A 10 9.63 10.80 5.26
N LEU A 11 8.38 10.38 5.09
CA LEU A 11 8.01 8.97 4.96
C LEU A 11 7.77 8.63 3.49
N ILE A 12 8.30 7.51 3.01
CA ILE A 12 7.91 6.91 1.73
C ILE A 12 7.34 5.52 2.01
N PHE A 13 6.03 5.36 1.82
CA PHE A 13 5.31 4.10 1.97
C PHE A 13 4.82 3.64 0.60
N THR A 14 5.22 2.45 0.17
CA THR A 14 4.90 1.97 -1.18
C THR A 14 4.32 0.57 -1.16
N ASP A 15 3.56 0.23 -2.20
CA ASP A 15 3.35 -1.17 -2.57
C ASP A 15 4.55 -1.76 -3.34
N SER A 16 4.36 -2.91 -3.99
CA SER A 16 5.42 -3.63 -4.71
C SER A 16 6.13 -2.80 -5.78
N ARG A 17 5.50 -1.73 -6.29
CA ARG A 17 6.09 -0.82 -7.29
C ARG A 17 7.29 -0.04 -6.75
N GLY A 18 7.38 0.13 -5.43
CA GLY A 18 8.57 0.66 -4.78
C GLY A 18 9.61 -0.40 -4.38
N GLN A 19 9.39 -1.68 -4.70
CA GLN A 19 10.22 -2.81 -4.23
C GLN A 19 10.77 -3.64 -5.41
N HIS A 20 11.44 -3.00 -6.38
CA HIS A 20 12.05 -3.69 -7.54
C HIS A 20 13.56 -4.01 -7.37
N LYS A 21 14.06 -4.11 -6.13
CA LYS A 21 15.51 -4.24 -5.87
C LYS A 21 16.12 -5.52 -6.46
N ASN A 22 15.38 -6.62 -6.47
CA ASN A 22 15.84 -7.89 -7.04
C ASN A 22 16.13 -7.80 -8.55
N THR A 23 15.37 -6.96 -9.28
CA THR A 23 15.58 -6.69 -10.70
C THR A 23 16.77 -5.74 -10.92
N PHE A 24 16.99 -4.81 -9.98
CA PHE A 24 17.98 -3.75 -10.08
C PHE A 24 19.04 -3.84 -8.97
N LYS A 25 19.71 -5.00 -8.83
CA LYS A 25 20.60 -5.30 -7.70
C LYS A 25 21.66 -4.23 -7.41
N THR A 26 22.23 -3.64 -8.45
CA THR A 26 23.31 -2.63 -8.36
C THR A 26 22.83 -1.19 -8.47
N LYS A 27 21.54 -0.95 -8.74
CA LYS A 27 21.00 0.39 -8.92
C LYS A 27 20.09 0.76 -7.77
N PHE A 28 19.98 2.06 -7.50
CA PHE A 28 18.92 2.53 -6.61
C PHE A 28 17.56 2.38 -7.30
N ILE A 29 16.62 1.79 -6.59
CA ILE A 29 15.20 1.80 -7.00
C ILE A 29 14.60 3.18 -6.71
N PHE A 30 13.42 3.47 -7.26
CA PHE A 30 12.81 4.80 -7.19
C PHE A 30 12.77 5.40 -5.76
N PRO A 31 12.28 4.69 -4.71
CA PRO A 31 12.29 5.22 -3.35
C PRO A 31 13.71 5.47 -2.80
N GLU A 32 14.67 4.60 -3.13
CA GLU A 32 16.08 4.77 -2.72
C GLU A 32 16.72 5.99 -3.39
N LYS A 33 16.39 6.27 -4.66
CA LYS A 33 16.85 7.48 -5.35
C LYS A 33 16.34 8.74 -4.68
N ILE A 34 15.05 8.77 -4.33
CA ILE A 34 14.46 9.92 -3.61
C ILE A 34 15.16 10.08 -2.26
N LYS A 35 15.28 9.01 -1.47
CA LYS A 35 15.99 9.03 -0.18
C LYS A 35 17.42 9.56 -0.33
N TYR A 36 18.16 9.09 -1.34
CA TYR A 36 19.52 9.55 -1.59
C TYR A 36 19.57 11.07 -1.81
N VAL A 37 18.71 11.61 -2.69
CA VAL A 37 18.63 13.05 -2.95
C VAL A 37 18.22 13.83 -1.70
N LEU A 38 17.19 13.39 -0.98
CA LEU A 38 16.73 14.04 0.26
C LEU A 38 17.82 14.05 1.35
N ASN A 39 18.55 12.95 1.51
CA ASN A 39 19.65 12.87 2.45
C ASN A 39 20.80 13.84 2.11
N CYS A 40 21.07 14.11 0.82
CA CYS A 40 22.04 15.14 0.40
C CYS A 40 21.62 16.56 0.82
N HIS A 41 20.34 16.78 1.11
CA HIS A 41 19.78 18.02 1.66
C HIS A 41 19.51 17.92 3.18
N GLU A 42 20.14 16.96 3.86
CA GLU A 42 19.99 16.74 5.31
C GLU A 42 18.55 16.42 5.76
N ILE A 43 17.70 15.92 4.86
CA ILE A 43 16.33 15.50 5.17
C ILE A 43 16.34 14.02 5.56
N GLU A 44 15.84 13.70 6.75
CA GLU A 44 15.68 12.31 7.20
C GLU A 44 14.58 11.62 6.40
N THR A 45 14.85 10.41 5.91
CA THR A 45 13.87 9.66 5.11
C THR A 45 13.69 8.23 5.62
N ASP A 46 12.46 7.91 6.03
CA ASP A 46 12.00 6.57 6.33
C ASP A 46 11.42 5.89 5.10
N LEU A 47 11.87 4.66 4.83
CA LEU A 47 11.40 3.86 3.70
C LEU A 47 10.65 2.63 4.23
N MET A 48 9.40 2.50 3.79
CA MET A 48 8.55 1.33 3.99
C MET A 48 8.15 0.80 2.61
N CYS A 49 9.08 0.06 1.97
CA CYS A 49 8.92 -0.41 0.59
C CYS A 49 8.22 -1.77 0.55
N CYS A 50 6.90 -1.77 0.37
CA CYS A 50 6.04 -2.96 0.32
C CYS A 50 6.13 -3.84 1.59
N PRO A 51 5.82 -3.27 2.78
CA PRO A 51 5.92 -4.00 4.05
C PRO A 51 5.05 -5.25 4.11
N PHE A 52 3.91 -5.28 3.40
CA PHE A 52 2.95 -6.39 3.41
C PHE A 52 2.93 -7.16 2.09
N LYS A 53 2.61 -8.47 2.16
CA LYS A 53 2.54 -9.35 0.97
C LYS A 53 1.61 -8.82 -0.11
N TRP A 54 0.51 -8.18 0.30
CA TRP A 54 -0.40 -7.41 -0.55
C TRP A 54 -0.59 -6.04 0.08
N THR A 55 0.47 -5.22 0.02
CA THR A 55 0.45 -3.85 0.55
C THR A 55 -0.59 -3.00 -0.17
N THR A 56 -1.44 -2.37 0.62
CA THR A 56 -2.56 -1.50 0.21
C THR A 56 -2.48 -0.15 0.94
N THR A 57 -3.27 0.80 0.49
CA THR A 57 -3.61 2.04 1.20
C THR A 57 -4.25 1.75 2.56
N LEU A 58 -5.04 0.67 2.66
CA LEU A 58 -5.66 0.23 3.91
C LEU A 58 -4.62 -0.18 4.95
N ASP A 59 -3.50 -0.78 4.54
CA ASP A 59 -2.40 -1.11 5.44
C ASP A 59 -1.73 0.15 6.02
N PHE A 60 -1.64 1.22 5.22
CA PHE A 60 -1.13 2.50 5.69
C PHE A 60 -2.08 3.13 6.72
N ILE A 61 -3.39 3.12 6.46
CA ILE A 61 -4.42 3.56 7.40
C ILE A 61 -4.35 2.75 8.70
N GLU A 62 -4.24 1.44 8.61
CA GLU A 62 -4.09 0.55 9.77
C GLU A 62 -2.84 0.90 10.59
N CYS A 63 -1.71 1.15 9.93
CA CYS A 63 -0.49 1.54 10.63
C CYS A 63 -0.64 2.88 11.37
N ILE A 64 -1.45 3.82 10.86
CA ILE A 64 -1.79 5.05 11.57
C ILE A 64 -2.68 4.75 12.77
N ASN A 65 -3.77 4.00 12.57
CA ASN A 65 -4.74 3.67 13.62
C ASN A 65 -4.11 2.91 14.79
N ARG A 66 -3.11 2.06 14.50
CA ARG A 66 -2.35 1.32 15.51
C ARG A 66 -1.21 2.13 16.14
N GLY A 67 -1.00 3.37 15.72
CA GLY A 67 0.06 4.24 16.25
C GLY A 67 1.47 3.87 15.78
N PHE A 68 1.61 3.02 14.76
CA PHE A 68 2.93 2.72 14.17
C PHE A 68 3.43 3.86 13.29
N ILE A 69 2.52 4.60 12.67
CA ILE A 69 2.85 5.79 11.89
C ILE A 69 2.13 6.98 12.54
N ASP A 70 2.92 7.85 13.16
CA ASP A 70 2.45 9.19 13.53
C ASP A 70 2.64 10.12 12.33
N VAL A 71 1.53 10.55 11.70
CA VAL A 71 1.58 11.41 10.52
C VAL A 71 2.11 12.81 10.83
N GLN A 72 2.01 13.28 12.08
CA GLN A 72 2.51 14.58 12.53
C GLN A 72 4.02 14.58 12.76
N ALA A 73 4.64 13.40 12.86
CA ALA A 73 6.08 13.24 12.99
C ALA A 73 6.84 13.42 11.65
N TYR A 74 6.13 13.62 10.54
CA TYR A 74 6.71 13.81 9.21
C TYR A 74 6.30 15.17 8.63
N ASP A 75 7.22 15.83 7.94
CA ASP A 75 6.90 17.04 7.17
C ASP A 75 6.18 16.70 5.86
N VAL A 76 6.48 15.54 5.26
CA VAL A 76 5.83 15.03 4.05
C VAL A 76 5.72 13.51 4.12
N ILE A 77 4.59 12.98 3.67
CA ILE A 77 4.36 11.55 3.47
C ILE A 77 4.11 11.30 1.98
N ILE A 78 4.92 10.42 1.37
CA ILE A 78 4.71 9.95 0.01
C ILE A 78 4.08 8.55 0.10
N LEU A 79 2.80 8.46 -0.23
CA LEU A 79 2.05 7.21 -0.25
C LEU A 79 1.88 6.73 -1.70
N TYR A 80 2.59 5.67 -2.05
CA TYR A 80 2.56 5.08 -3.40
C TYR A 80 1.90 3.69 -3.39
N THR A 81 0.56 3.68 -3.30
CA THR A 81 -0.27 2.47 -3.15
C THR A 81 -1.45 2.49 -4.14
N GLY A 82 -2.38 1.54 -4.02
CA GLY A 82 -3.61 1.49 -4.82
C GLY A 82 -3.67 0.33 -5.82
N ILE A 83 -2.54 -0.26 -6.23
CA ILE A 83 -2.57 -1.29 -7.28
C ILE A 83 -3.33 -2.54 -6.83
N VAL A 84 -3.23 -2.91 -5.56
CA VAL A 84 -3.85 -4.12 -5.00
C VAL A 84 -5.37 -3.94 -4.89
N GLU A 85 -5.82 -2.73 -4.60
CA GLU A 85 -7.22 -2.38 -4.47
C GLU A 85 -7.94 -2.38 -5.82
N HIS A 86 -7.27 -1.86 -6.84
CA HIS A 86 -7.84 -1.64 -8.18
C HIS A 86 -7.59 -2.75 -9.19
N SER A 87 -6.60 -3.61 -8.98
CA SER A 87 -6.31 -4.68 -9.93
C SER A 87 -7.32 -5.81 -9.77
N PRO A 88 -7.99 -6.25 -10.86
CA PRO A 88 -8.82 -7.45 -10.84
C PRO A 88 -7.99 -8.66 -10.42
N ARG A 89 -8.52 -9.46 -9.49
CA ARG A 89 -7.86 -10.65 -8.97
C ARG A 89 -8.87 -11.79 -8.83
N PRO A 90 -8.43 -13.06 -8.87
CA PRO A 90 -9.31 -14.18 -8.55
C PRO A 90 -9.99 -13.97 -7.20
N LYS A 91 -11.31 -14.23 -7.13
CA LYS A 91 -12.12 -14.03 -5.91
C LYS A 91 -11.55 -14.74 -4.70
N SER A 92 -11.09 -15.97 -4.87
CA SER A 92 -10.41 -16.79 -3.88
C SER A 92 -9.20 -16.06 -3.32
N ASN A 93 -8.42 -15.37 -4.16
CA ASN A 93 -7.29 -14.57 -3.72
C ASN A 93 -7.75 -13.30 -3.00
N ALA A 94 -8.72 -12.55 -3.56
CA ALA A 94 -9.25 -11.34 -2.93
C ALA A 94 -9.79 -11.63 -1.52
N ILE A 95 -10.60 -12.68 -1.37
CA ILE A 95 -11.27 -13.04 -0.12
C ILE A 95 -10.31 -13.74 0.85
N ASN A 96 -9.66 -14.83 0.43
CA ASN A 96 -8.94 -15.71 1.37
C ASN A 96 -7.49 -15.31 1.60
N SER A 97 -6.93 -14.45 0.74
CA SER A 97 -5.53 -14.03 0.86
C SER A 97 -5.37 -12.57 1.23
N VAL A 98 -6.22 -11.67 0.70
CA VAL A 98 -6.09 -10.23 0.92
C VAL A 98 -7.01 -9.76 2.05
N TYR A 99 -8.32 -9.96 1.91
CA TYR A 99 -9.31 -9.51 2.89
C TYR A 99 -9.21 -10.31 4.20
N ASN A 100 -9.47 -11.62 4.16
CA ASN A 100 -9.55 -12.48 5.33
C ASN A 100 -8.47 -13.57 5.32
N ASN A 101 -7.21 -13.16 5.47
CA ASN A 101 -6.10 -14.10 5.50
C ASN A 101 -6.09 -14.91 6.82
N PRO A 102 -6.03 -16.25 6.80
CA PRO A 102 -5.93 -17.04 8.03
C PRO A 102 -4.60 -16.82 8.78
N LYS A 103 -3.58 -16.28 8.12
CA LYS A 103 -2.31 -15.89 8.75
C LYS A 103 -2.33 -14.40 9.08
N ASN A 104 -1.91 -14.08 10.29
CA ASN A 104 -1.72 -12.71 10.74
C ASN A 104 -0.43 -12.62 11.55
N ASP A 105 0.66 -12.28 10.87
CA ASP A 105 1.96 -12.10 11.50
C ASP A 105 1.91 -10.95 12.50
N MET A 106 2.59 -11.12 13.63
CA MET A 106 2.90 -9.98 14.49
C MET A 106 3.92 -9.07 13.79
N TYR A 107 3.73 -7.76 13.93
CA TYR A 107 4.64 -6.75 13.39
C TYR A 107 4.62 -5.49 14.24
N ASP A 108 5.73 -4.76 14.15
CA ASP A 108 5.98 -3.47 14.77
C ASP A 108 6.53 -2.50 13.72
N TYR A 109 6.84 -1.28 14.15
CA TYR A 109 7.41 -0.24 13.29
C TYR A 109 8.74 -0.66 12.62
N HIS A 110 9.59 -1.43 13.29
CA HIS A 110 10.87 -1.87 12.73
C HIS A 110 10.65 -2.85 11.58
N LYS A 111 9.70 -3.78 11.72
CA LYS A 111 9.36 -4.76 10.68
C LYS A 111 8.78 -4.09 9.43
N LEU A 112 8.10 -2.95 9.56
CA LEU A 112 7.60 -2.17 8.41
C LEU A 112 8.71 -1.63 7.50
N LYS A 113 9.93 -1.46 8.04
CA LYS A 113 11.12 -1.02 7.27
C LYS A 113 11.89 -2.18 6.65
N GLY A 114 11.46 -3.42 6.89
CA GLY A 114 12.12 -4.63 6.39
C GLY A 114 12.04 -4.74 4.87
N ILE A 115 13.17 -5.03 4.22
CA ILE A 115 13.27 -5.09 2.75
C ILE A 115 13.06 -6.52 2.22
N TYR A 116 13.32 -7.54 3.05
CA TYR A 116 13.45 -8.94 2.61
C TYR A 116 12.33 -9.88 3.07
N SER A 117 11.58 -9.54 4.12
CA SER A 117 10.46 -10.33 4.61
C SER A 117 9.20 -9.48 4.62
N LYS A 118 8.18 -9.94 3.87
CA LYS A 118 6.87 -9.29 3.84
C LYS A 118 6.02 -9.81 4.99
N ILE A 119 5.32 -8.91 5.65
CA ILE A 119 4.30 -9.22 6.65
C ILE A 119 3.10 -9.82 5.93
N ILE A 120 2.60 -10.95 6.42
CA ILE A 120 1.29 -11.48 6.04
C ILE A 120 0.30 -11.05 7.11
N ASN A 121 -0.70 -10.26 6.74
CA ASN A 121 -1.72 -9.78 7.67
C ASN A 121 -3.13 -10.15 7.22
N ASN A 122 -4.01 -10.30 8.22
CA ASN A 122 -5.45 -10.32 8.02
C ASN A 122 -5.95 -8.87 8.03
N LYS A 123 -6.69 -8.46 7.00
CA LYS A 123 -7.21 -7.09 6.85
C LYS A 123 -8.69 -6.97 7.20
N LYS A 124 -9.34 -8.08 7.57
CA LYS A 124 -10.80 -8.17 7.70
C LYS A 124 -11.32 -7.14 8.68
N GLU A 125 -10.76 -7.11 9.88
CA GLU A 125 -11.17 -6.17 10.94
C GLU A 125 -11.02 -4.71 10.50
N THR A 126 -9.85 -4.32 9.98
CA THR A 126 -9.61 -2.96 9.47
C THR A 126 -10.62 -2.58 8.38
N ILE A 127 -10.83 -3.47 7.40
CA ILE A 127 -11.71 -3.21 6.27
C ILE A 127 -13.17 -3.11 6.75
N ASP A 128 -13.61 -4.02 7.60
CA ASP A 128 -14.97 -4.01 8.14
C ASP A 128 -15.25 -2.75 8.96
N ASN A 129 -14.28 -2.30 9.76
CA ASN A 129 -14.40 -1.07 10.55
C ASN A 129 -14.48 0.18 9.66
N LEU A 130 -13.81 0.19 8.50
CA LEU A 130 -13.84 1.32 7.58
C LEU A 130 -15.13 1.38 6.75
N PHE A 131 -15.68 0.24 6.35
CA PHE A 131 -16.75 0.20 5.32
C PHE A 131 -18.05 -0.47 5.76
N ASN A 132 -18.13 -1.00 6.98
CA ASN A 132 -19.14 -1.97 7.42
C ASN A 132 -18.98 -3.35 6.75
N ALA A 133 -18.99 -4.42 7.55
CA ALA A 133 -18.77 -5.79 7.08
C ALA A 133 -19.77 -6.25 6.00
N ASP A 134 -21.05 -5.88 6.12
CA ASP A 134 -22.07 -6.27 5.15
C ASP A 134 -21.84 -5.63 3.79
N ALA A 135 -21.44 -4.35 3.76
CA ALA A 135 -21.11 -3.66 2.51
C ALA A 135 -19.89 -4.31 1.82
N VAL A 136 -18.88 -4.70 2.59
CA VAL A 136 -17.68 -5.40 2.08
C VAL A 136 -18.05 -6.77 1.50
N LEU A 137 -18.83 -7.56 2.23
CA LEU A 137 -19.28 -8.87 1.77
C LEU A 137 -20.18 -8.77 0.54
N ASN A 138 -21.08 -7.80 0.51
CA ASN A 138 -21.93 -7.53 -0.65
C ASN A 138 -21.09 -7.20 -1.89
N HIS A 139 -20.09 -6.32 -1.77
CA HIS A 139 -19.16 -6.03 -2.87
C HIS A 139 -18.41 -7.29 -3.32
N LEU A 140 -17.77 -8.01 -2.39
CA LEU A 140 -16.96 -9.20 -2.70
C LEU A 140 -17.79 -10.39 -3.22
N SER A 141 -19.12 -10.37 -3.03
CA SER A 141 -20.04 -11.34 -3.63
C SER A 141 -20.22 -11.15 -5.14
N GLY A 142 -19.99 -9.95 -5.66
CA GLY A 142 -20.06 -9.61 -7.08
C GLY A 142 -18.92 -10.20 -7.92
N ASN A 143 -18.89 -9.87 -9.22
CA ASN A 143 -17.85 -10.27 -10.17
C ASN A 143 -17.60 -9.15 -11.19
N LEU A 144 -16.41 -9.13 -11.78
CA LEU A 144 -16.11 -8.38 -13.00
C LEU A 144 -16.24 -9.28 -14.22
N ASP A 145 -16.45 -8.68 -15.40
CA ASP A 145 -16.56 -9.38 -16.69
C ASP A 145 -15.20 -9.86 -17.22
N CYS A 146 -14.34 -10.40 -16.36
CA CYS A 146 -13.10 -11.03 -16.78
C CYS A 146 -12.73 -12.22 -15.90
N LEU A 147 -12.28 -13.28 -16.59
CA LEU A 147 -11.79 -14.51 -15.98
C LEU A 147 -10.26 -14.47 -15.91
N TYR A 148 -9.72 -15.06 -14.84
CA TYR A 148 -8.30 -15.36 -14.72
C TYR A 148 -8.13 -16.77 -14.19
N GLU A 149 -7.39 -17.63 -14.90
CA GLU A 149 -7.19 -19.05 -14.54
C GLU A 149 -8.54 -19.78 -14.29
N ASN A 150 -9.54 -19.53 -15.14
CA ASN A 150 -10.92 -20.03 -15.05
C ASN A 150 -11.69 -19.59 -13.79
N GLU A 151 -11.20 -18.56 -13.09
CA GLU A 151 -11.87 -17.98 -11.92
C GLU A 151 -12.42 -16.58 -12.24
N GLN A 152 -13.61 -16.28 -11.73
CA GLN A 152 -14.15 -14.92 -11.73
C GLN A 152 -13.22 -13.99 -10.95
N THR A 153 -13.10 -12.76 -11.44
CA THR A 153 -12.26 -11.76 -10.80
C THR A 153 -13.07 -10.65 -10.14
N ILE A 154 -12.45 -9.99 -9.16
CA ILE A 154 -12.99 -8.83 -8.48
C ILE A 154 -11.86 -7.90 -8.02
N ASN A 155 -12.18 -6.62 -7.86
CA ASN A 155 -11.35 -5.65 -7.16
C ASN A 155 -11.58 -5.74 -5.65
N LEU A 156 -10.59 -5.42 -4.83
CA LEU A 156 -10.75 -5.50 -3.36
C LEU A 156 -11.84 -4.54 -2.86
N LEU A 157 -11.92 -3.34 -3.45
CA LEU A 157 -12.85 -2.29 -3.08
C LEU A 157 -13.66 -1.82 -4.29
N SER A 158 -14.88 -1.35 -4.05
CA SER A 158 -15.69 -0.65 -5.06
C SER A 158 -15.23 0.80 -5.24
N PHE A 159 -15.65 1.45 -6.33
CA PHE A 159 -15.44 2.89 -6.50
C PHE A 159 -16.12 3.70 -5.40
N GLU A 160 -17.35 3.33 -5.04
CA GLU A 160 -18.12 3.99 -3.99
C GLU A 160 -17.40 3.95 -2.63
N MET A 161 -16.83 2.79 -2.26
CA MET A 161 -16.01 2.65 -1.05
C MET A 161 -14.83 3.63 -1.05
N LEU A 162 -14.13 3.73 -2.18
CA LEU A 162 -12.99 4.64 -2.31
C LEU A 162 -13.41 6.10 -2.21
N GLU A 163 -14.48 6.49 -2.91
CA GLU A 163 -14.99 7.86 -2.96
C GLU A 163 -15.55 8.33 -1.62
N ASN A 164 -16.26 7.45 -0.91
CA ASN A 164 -16.98 7.81 0.31
C ASN A 164 -16.15 7.67 1.59
N VAL A 165 -15.10 6.83 1.60
CA VAL A 165 -14.31 6.56 2.81
C VAL A 165 -12.83 6.85 2.62
N ILE A 166 -12.18 6.24 1.63
CA ILE A 166 -10.71 6.32 1.50
C ILE A 166 -10.25 7.71 1.08
N ILE A 167 -10.86 8.29 0.04
CA ILE A 167 -10.50 9.63 -0.43
C ILE A 167 -10.73 10.68 0.68
N PRO A 168 -11.89 10.71 1.37
CA PRO A 168 -12.09 11.60 2.51
C PRO A 168 -11.06 11.40 3.62
N TYR A 169 -10.76 10.15 3.99
CA TYR A 169 -9.75 9.86 5.02
C TYR A 169 -8.38 10.43 4.63
N LEU A 170 -7.89 10.14 3.42
CA LEU A 170 -6.57 10.60 2.96
C LEU A 170 -6.50 12.15 2.88
N LYS A 171 -7.61 12.83 2.57
CA LYS A 171 -7.68 14.30 2.59
C LYS A 171 -7.52 14.91 3.98
N THR A 172 -7.68 14.14 5.05
CA THR A 172 -7.43 14.64 6.42
C THR A 172 -5.93 14.73 6.77
N ILE A 173 -5.05 14.22 5.89
CA ILE A 173 -3.61 14.17 6.09
C ILE A 173 -2.98 15.29 5.24
N ASP A 174 -2.82 16.48 5.83
CA ASP A 174 -2.40 17.70 5.12
C ASP A 174 -1.04 17.58 4.41
N ASN A 175 -0.13 16.76 4.96
CA ASN A 175 1.22 16.56 4.47
C ASN A 175 1.36 15.35 3.51
N LEU A 176 0.24 14.84 2.96
CA LEU A 176 0.23 13.65 2.11
C LEU A 176 0.37 13.97 0.62
N ILE A 177 1.32 13.31 -0.02
CA ILE A 177 1.41 13.15 -1.48
C ILE A 177 0.97 11.72 -1.81
N TYR A 178 -0.25 11.57 -2.31
CA TYR A 178 -0.75 10.28 -2.79
C TYR A 178 -0.42 10.07 -4.27
N ILE A 179 0.23 8.94 -4.55
CA ILE A 179 0.54 8.47 -5.90
C ILE A 179 -0.22 7.15 -6.07
N ASN A 180 -1.19 7.11 -6.98
CA ASN A 180 -1.98 5.92 -7.27
C ASN A 180 -1.33 5.05 -8.36
N SER A 181 -2.11 4.25 -9.08
CA SER A 181 -1.70 3.58 -10.31
C SER A 181 -1.58 4.52 -11.51
N ASN A 182 -0.46 4.43 -12.23
CA ASN A 182 -0.34 4.99 -13.58
C ASN A 182 -1.46 4.47 -14.50
N ARG A 183 -1.82 5.24 -15.53
CA ARG A 183 -2.68 4.74 -16.62
C ARG A 183 -2.13 3.42 -17.12
N ILE A 184 -2.98 2.40 -17.17
CA ILE A 184 -2.62 1.11 -17.76
C ILE A 184 -2.29 1.36 -19.24
N VAL A 185 -1.10 0.94 -19.67
CA VAL A 185 -0.70 1.03 -21.07
C VAL A 185 -1.64 0.13 -21.89
N PRO A 186 -2.31 0.64 -22.94
CA PRO A 186 -3.18 -0.17 -23.78
C PRO A 186 -2.45 -1.42 -24.30
N GLY A 187 -3.07 -2.59 -24.14
CA GLY A 187 -2.49 -3.87 -24.52
C GLY A 187 -1.48 -4.45 -23.52
N TRP A 188 -1.22 -3.81 -22.38
CA TRP A 188 -0.41 -4.39 -21.31
C TRP A 188 -1.10 -5.62 -20.73
N LYS A 189 -0.50 -6.79 -20.97
CA LYS A 189 -0.94 -8.07 -20.43
C LYS A 189 -0.16 -8.47 -19.19
N GLY A 190 0.28 -7.50 -18.37
CA GLY A 190 1.06 -7.72 -17.14
C GLY A 190 2.35 -8.56 -17.29
N ASN A 191 2.91 -9.00 -16.16
CA ASN A 191 3.99 -10.02 -16.11
C ASN A 191 3.38 -11.44 -16.04
N TYR A 192 2.37 -11.72 -16.86
CA TYR A 192 1.76 -13.04 -16.95
C TYR A 192 2.58 -13.88 -17.92
N TYR A 193 3.79 -14.27 -17.49
CA TYR A 193 4.67 -15.18 -18.24
C TYR A 193 4.20 -16.64 -18.20
N ARG A 194 3.05 -16.91 -17.56
CA ARG A 194 2.42 -18.22 -17.58
C ARG A 194 1.51 -18.28 -18.81
N ARG A 195 2.03 -18.91 -19.86
CA ARG A 195 1.22 -19.54 -20.90
C ARG A 195 0.83 -20.94 -20.44
#